data_AF-A0A7S3MHA9-F1
#
_entry.id   AF-A0A7S3MHA9-F1
#
_cell.length_a   1.000
_cell.length_b   1.000
_cell.length_c   1.000
_cell.angle_alpha   90.00
_cell.angle_beta   90.00
_cell.angle_gamma   90.00
#
_symmetry.space_group_name_H-M   'P 1'
#
loop_
_entity.id
_entity.type
_entity.pdbx_description
1 polymer ?
#
loop_
_entity_poly.entity_id
_entity_poly.type
_entity_poly.pdbx_seq_one_letter_code
_entity_poly.pdbx_strand_id
1 'polypeptide(L)'
;CRRTPLVFVDAMAEIFSALVCMVPLWSPPVDRLRAEGIGGIAAEAHQAGVSRITLLPSQLHQACTLYPQIGSVWRSLKVVFVSGEECTAGVVKLVQQCLPAVTLVNLYGSTE
;
A
#
# COMPACT_ATOMS: atom_id res chain seq x y z
N CYS A 1 -5.17 -1.86 5.04
CA CYS A 1 -5.96 -1.62 3.82
C CYS A 1 -6.31 -2.97 3.21
N ARG A 2 -7.57 -3.22 2.85
CA ARG A 2 -8.02 -4.42 2.15
C ARG A 2 -8.28 -4.09 0.69
N ARG A 3 -7.42 -4.54 -0.22
CA ARG A 3 -7.55 -4.25 -1.66
C ARG A 3 -7.09 -5.38 -2.57
N THR A 4 -6.21 -6.25 -2.09
CA THR A 4 -5.61 -7.28 -2.91
C THR A 4 -6.66 -8.32 -3.32
N PRO A 5 -6.71 -8.81 -4.56
CA PRO A 5 -7.67 -9.86 -4.94
C PRO A 5 -7.54 -11.08 -4.02
N LEU A 6 -8.67 -11.70 -3.64
CA LEU A 6 -8.69 -12.81 -2.65
C LEU A 6 -7.86 -14.04 -3.08
N VAL A 7 -7.54 -14.16 -4.36
CA VAL A 7 -6.74 -15.25 -4.92
C VAL A 7 -5.24 -15.14 -4.61
N PHE A 8 -4.77 -13.99 -4.11
CA PHE A 8 -3.36 -13.79 -3.73
C PHE A 8 -3.18 -13.87 -2.22
N VAL A 9 -2.10 -14.50 -1.77
CA VAL A 9 -1.79 -14.73 -0.35
C VAL A 9 -1.69 -13.42 0.47
N ASP A 10 -1.25 -12.32 -0.15
CA ASP A 10 -1.20 -11.01 0.49
C ASP A 10 -2.57 -10.54 1.01
N ALA A 11 -3.67 -10.96 0.39
CA ALA A 11 -5.02 -10.66 0.88
C ALA A 11 -5.29 -11.32 2.24
N MET A 12 -4.69 -12.47 2.53
CA MET A 12 -4.81 -13.13 3.84
C MET A 12 -4.12 -12.29 4.91
N ALA A 13 -2.92 -11.80 4.62
CA ALA A 13 -2.20 -10.90 5.52
C ALA A 13 -2.98 -9.59 5.74
N GLU A 14 -3.60 -9.02 4.72
CA GLU A 14 -4.45 -7.82 4.86
C GLU A 14 -5.61 -8.03 5.84
N ILE A 15 -6.33 -9.16 5.71
CA ILE A 15 -7.53 -9.48 6.51
C ILE A 15 -7.14 -9.92 7.92
N PHE A 16 -6.37 -11.00 8.04
CA PHE A 16 -6.17 -11.65 9.32
C PHE A 16 -5.30 -10.84 10.28
N SER A 17 -4.31 -10.09 9.79
CA SER A 17 -3.53 -9.22 10.70
C SER A 17 -4.37 -8.06 11.27
N ALA A 18 -5.43 -7.63 10.59
CA ALA A 18 -6.35 -6.65 11.17
C ALA A 18 -7.25 -7.30 12.23
N LEU A 19 -7.81 -8.47 11.92
CA LEU A 19 -8.68 -9.22 12.83
C LEU A 19 -7.95 -9.67 14.10
N VAL A 20 -6.78 -10.30 13.97
CA VAL A 20 -5.99 -10.83 15.11
C VAL A 20 -5.51 -9.70 16.03
N CYS A 21 -5.17 -8.53 15.46
CA CYS A 21 -4.78 -7.36 16.24
C CYS A 21 -5.97 -6.51 16.71
N MET A 22 -7.22 -6.90 16.40
CA MET A 22 -8.43 -6.15 16.74
C MET A 22 -8.40 -4.69 16.26
N VAL A 23 -7.88 -4.44 15.06
CA VAL A 23 -7.80 -3.11 14.45
C VAL A 23 -8.74 -2.99 13.23
N PRO A 24 -9.22 -1.77 12.90
CA PRO A 24 -10.08 -1.57 11.74
C PRO A 24 -9.44 -2.02 10.41
N LEU A 25 -10.23 -2.68 9.57
CA LEU A 25 -9.87 -3.03 8.19
C LEU A 25 -10.63 -2.14 7.21
N TRP A 26 -9.96 -1.11 6.70
CA TRP A 26 -10.52 -0.25 5.66
C TRP A 26 -10.39 -0.88 4.26
N SER A 27 -11.46 -0.82 3.46
CA SER A 27 -11.52 -1.28 2.07
C SER A 27 -11.95 -0.12 1.16
N PRO A 28 -11.15 0.28 0.15
CA PRO A 28 -11.55 1.29 -0.82
C PRO A 28 -12.66 0.78 -1.75
N PRO A 29 -13.46 1.68 -2.35
CA PRO A 29 -14.29 1.34 -3.51
C PRO A 29 -13.44 0.84 -4.67
N VAL A 30 -13.77 -0.34 -5.21
CA VAL A 30 -12.99 -1.02 -6.25
C VAL A 30 -12.90 -0.20 -7.53
N ASP A 31 -13.99 0.44 -7.94
CA ASP A 31 -14.04 1.21 -9.19
C ASP A 31 -13.11 2.44 -9.14
N ARG A 32 -13.08 3.15 -8.00
CA ARG A 32 -12.18 4.28 -7.78
C ARG A 32 -10.72 3.83 -7.76
N LEU A 33 -10.42 2.74 -7.04
CA LEU A 33 -9.06 2.20 -6.99
C LEU A 33 -8.56 1.79 -8.40
N ARG A 34 -9.43 1.24 -9.24
CA ARG A 34 -9.08 0.87 -10.63
C ARG A 34 -8.89 2.09 -11.53
N ALA A 35 -9.73 3.12 -11.39
CA ALA A 35 -9.68 4.31 -12.22
C ALA A 35 -8.51 5.24 -11.87
N GLU A 36 -8.25 5.43 -10.59
CA GLU A 36 -7.33 6.49 -10.11
C GLU A 36 -6.07 5.94 -9.43
N GLY A 37 -6.02 4.63 -9.18
CA GLY A 37 -4.89 3.98 -8.51
C GLY A 37 -4.79 4.33 -7.02
N ILE A 38 -3.62 4.04 -6.43
CA ILE A 38 -3.36 4.24 -5.00
C ILE A 38 -3.39 5.72 -4.60
N GLY A 39 -2.94 6.61 -5.48
CA GLY A 39 -2.96 8.05 -5.19
C GLY A 39 -4.35 8.66 -5.16
N GLY A 40 -5.28 8.19 -6.00
CA GLY A 40 -6.67 8.68 -6.02
C GLY A 40 -7.42 8.40 -4.72
N ILE A 41 -7.09 7.31 -4.04
CA ILE A 41 -7.72 6.93 -2.76
C ILE A 41 -6.99 7.49 -1.53
N ALA A 42 -5.89 8.22 -1.71
CA ALA A 42 -4.99 8.61 -0.62
C ALA A 42 -5.67 9.49 0.45
N ALA A 43 -6.50 10.44 0.03
CA ALA A 43 -7.20 11.35 0.94
C ALA A 43 -8.26 10.62 1.78
N GLU A 44 -9.04 9.74 1.16
CA GLU A 44 -10.05 8.93 1.86
C GLU A 44 -9.39 7.90 2.79
N ALA A 45 -8.31 7.26 2.35
CA ALA A 45 -7.53 6.36 3.18
C ALA A 45 -6.92 7.09 4.39
N HIS A 46 -6.49 8.34 4.21
CA HIS A 46 -6.03 9.17 5.32
C HIS A 46 -7.14 9.47 6.32
N GLN A 47 -8.31 9.91 5.84
CA GLN A 47 -9.47 10.19 6.67
C GLN A 47 -9.94 8.97 7.46
N ALA A 48 -9.87 7.78 6.85
CA ALA A 48 -10.15 6.50 7.51
C ALA A 48 -9.04 6.01 8.46
N GLY A 49 -7.95 6.77 8.62
CA GLY A 49 -6.86 6.44 9.53
C GLY A 49 -6.00 5.26 9.05
N VAL A 50 -5.97 4.97 7.75
CA VAL A 50 -5.20 3.85 7.22
C VAL A 50 -3.72 4.12 7.43
N SER A 51 -3.06 3.22 8.16
CA SER A 51 -1.66 3.33 8.57
C SER A 51 -0.73 2.32 7.93
N ARG A 52 -1.28 1.30 7.27
CA ARG A 52 -0.51 0.29 6.53
C ARG A 52 -1.20 -0.17 5.25
N ILE A 53 -0.40 -0.50 4.24
CA ILE A 53 -0.85 -1.06 2.96
C ILE A 53 0.18 -2.05 2.40
N THR A 54 -0.30 -3.02 1.63
CA THR A 54 0.51 -3.96 0.84
C THR A 54 0.37 -3.64 -0.64
N LEU A 55 1.49 -3.57 -1.36
CA LEU A 55 1.59 -3.20 -2.78
C LEU A 55 2.54 -4.14 -3.52
N LEU A 56 2.40 -4.22 -4.84
CA LEU A 56 3.52 -4.66 -5.68
C LEU A 56 4.52 -3.49 -5.82
N PRO A 57 5.83 -3.76 -5.95
CA PRO A 57 6.82 -2.74 -6.32
C PRO A 57 6.40 -1.86 -7.51
N SER A 58 5.86 -2.45 -8.58
CA SER A 58 5.33 -1.75 -9.76
C SER A 58 4.19 -0.78 -9.43
N GLN A 59 3.26 -1.20 -8.57
CA GLN A 59 2.14 -0.37 -8.11
C GLN A 59 2.60 0.80 -7.25
N LEU A 60 3.58 0.57 -6.38
CA LEU A 60 4.18 1.62 -5.56
C LEU A 60 4.95 2.63 -6.42
N HIS A 61 5.72 2.15 -7.39
CA HIS A 61 6.41 2.99 -8.35
C HIS A 61 5.42 3.88 -9.13
N GLN A 62 4.36 3.27 -9.68
CA GLN A 62 3.30 3.98 -10.40
C GLN A 62 2.63 5.05 -9.51
N ALA A 63 2.30 4.71 -8.27
CA ALA A 63 1.69 5.64 -7.32
C ALA A 63 2.59 6.86 -7.06
N CYS A 64 3.88 6.64 -6.80
CA CYS A 64 4.83 7.73 -6.55
C CYS A 64 5.10 8.59 -7.80
N THR A 65 5.05 7.98 -8.99
CA THR A 65 5.26 8.67 -10.27
C THR A 65 4.06 9.56 -10.62
N LEU A 66 2.83 9.02 -10.50
CA LEU A 66 1.61 9.74 -10.84
C LEU A 66 1.22 10.76 -9.77
N TYR A 67 1.57 10.48 -8.51
CA TYR A 67 1.22 11.31 -7.36
C TYR A 67 2.46 11.58 -6.48
N PRO A 68 3.40 12.44 -6.92
CA PRO A 68 4.63 12.70 -6.17
C PRO A 68 4.41 13.24 -4.75
N GLN A 69 3.26 13.87 -4.50
CA GLN A 69 2.87 14.45 -3.22
C GLN A 69 2.00 13.52 -2.36
N ILE A 70 1.86 12.24 -2.71
CA ILE A 70 0.97 11.29 -2.02
C ILE A 70 1.28 11.18 -0.52
N GLY A 71 2.55 11.30 -0.09
CA GLY A 71 2.92 11.31 1.32
C GLY A 71 2.38 12.51 2.09
N SER A 72 2.24 13.67 1.43
CA SER A 72 1.64 14.86 2.05
C SER A 72 0.11 14.75 2.21
N VAL A 73 -0.53 13.94 1.36
CA VAL A 73 -1.97 13.67 1.38
C VAL A 73 -2.29 12.55 2.37
N TRP A 74 -1.52 11.47 2.33
CA TRP A 74 -1.73 10.27 3.15
C TRP A 74 -0.88 10.26 4.42
N ARG A 75 -1.07 11.27 5.28
CA ARG A 75 -0.22 11.48 6.47
C ARG A 75 -0.33 10.38 7.53
N SER A 76 -1.42 9.62 7.54
CA SER A 76 -1.60 8.51 8.48
C SER A 76 -0.81 7.26 8.09
N LEU A 77 -0.31 7.17 6.85
CA LEU A 77 0.45 6.02 6.36
C LEU A 77 1.79 5.95 7.09
N LYS A 78 2.08 4.80 7.69
CA LYS A 78 3.32 4.56 8.46
C LYS A 78 4.17 3.46 7.83
N VAL A 79 3.54 2.43 7.27
CA VAL A 79 4.24 1.27 6.72
C VAL A 79 3.66 0.89 5.36
N VAL A 80 4.55 0.68 4.39
CA VAL A 80 4.23 0.08 3.09
C VAL A 80 4.97 -1.23 2.99
N PHE A 81 4.22 -2.31 2.84
CA PHE A 81 4.77 -3.61 2.48
C PHE A 81 4.79 -3.74 0.96
N VAL A 82 5.90 -4.22 0.42
CA VAL A 82 5.98 -4.66 -0.98
C VAL A 82 6.29 -6.15 -1.05
N SER A 83 5.67 -6.85 -2.00
CA SER A 83 5.76 -8.30 -2.18
C SER A 83 5.55 -8.65 -3.66
N GLY A 84 5.89 -9.87 -4.06
CA GLY A 84 5.51 -10.46 -5.35
C GLY A 84 6.27 -9.99 -6.60
N GLU A 85 7.15 -8.99 -6.50
CA GLU A 85 8.04 -8.59 -7.59
C GLU A 85 9.41 -8.16 -7.03
N GLU A 86 10.37 -7.92 -7.92
CA GLU A 86 11.67 -7.36 -7.56
C GLU A 86 11.53 -5.92 -7.02
N CYS A 87 11.95 -5.70 -5.78
CA CYS A 87 12.09 -4.37 -5.20
C CYS A 87 13.47 -3.79 -5.54
N THR A 88 13.59 -3.17 -6.71
CA THR A 88 14.87 -2.60 -7.17
C THR A 88 15.29 -1.38 -6.34
N ALA A 89 16.59 -1.07 -6.33
CA ALA A 89 17.12 0.13 -5.68
C ALA A 89 16.50 1.44 -6.23
N GLY A 90 16.05 1.44 -7.49
CA GLY A 90 15.34 2.57 -8.09
C GLY A 90 13.99 2.81 -7.43
N VAL A 91 13.20 1.75 -7.19
CA VAL A 91 11.92 1.84 -6.47
C VAL A 91 12.15 2.36 -5.05
N VAL A 92 13.15 1.85 -4.34
CA VAL A 92 13.46 2.30 -2.97
C VAL A 92 13.78 3.80 -2.94
N LYS A 93 14.63 4.29 -3.86
CA LYS A 93 14.98 5.73 -3.94
C LYS A 93 13.75 6.60 -4.23
N LEU A 94 12.90 6.18 -5.17
CA LEU A 94 11.66 6.90 -5.50
C LEU A 94 10.73 6.98 -4.28
N VAL A 95 10.59 5.88 -3.54
CA VAL A 95 9.75 5.81 -2.34
C VAL A 95 10.29 6.71 -1.24
N GLN A 96 11.61 6.72 -1.02
CA GLN A 96 12.21 7.62 -0.02
C GLN A 96 11.96 9.11 -0.33
N GLN A 97 11.86 9.47 -1.61
CA GLN A 97 11.55 10.84 -2.02
C GLN A 97 10.05 11.16 -1.88
N CYS A 98 9.18 10.22 -2.26
CA CYS A 98 7.73 10.43 -2.31
C CYS A 98 7.02 10.19 -0.96
N LEU A 99 7.59 9.31 -0.13
CA LEU A 99 7.07 8.85 1.15
C LEU A 99 8.19 8.86 2.23
N PRO A 100 8.84 10.01 2.51
CA PRO A 100 10.05 10.07 3.34
C PRO A 100 9.85 9.63 4.80
N ALA A 101 8.62 9.69 5.31
CA ALA A 101 8.28 9.32 6.68
C ALA A 101 7.73 7.89 6.82
N VAL A 102 7.63 7.13 5.72
CA VAL A 102 7.03 5.79 5.69
C VAL A 102 8.12 4.73 5.71
N THR A 103 7.93 3.70 6.55
CA THR A 103 8.77 2.51 6.52
C THR A 103 8.39 1.64 5.32
N LEU A 104 9.34 1.41 4.41
CA LEU A 104 9.21 0.45 3.33
C LEU A 104 9.73 -0.91 3.81
N VAL A 105 8.92 -1.96 3.70
CA VAL A 105 9.27 -3.34 4.04
C VAL A 105 9.14 -4.21 2.80
N ASN A 106 10.24 -4.78 2.32
CA ASN A 106 10.22 -5.74 1.23
C ASN A 106 10.06 -7.17 1.79
N LEU A 107 8.98 -7.84 1.41
CA LEU A 107 8.67 -9.21 1.80
C LEU A 107 8.96 -10.15 0.62
N TYR A 108 9.51 -11.31 0.93
CA TYR A 108 9.73 -12.38 -0.02
C TYR A 108 9.14 -13.68 0.51
N GLY A 109 8.39 -14.38 -0.34
CA GLY A 109 7.79 -15.67 -0.05
C GLY A 109 7.02 -16.20 -1.26
N SER A 110 6.92 -17.52 -1.36
CA SER A 110 5.98 -18.22 -2.24
C SER A 110 4.59 -18.30 -1.61
N THR A 111 3.63 -18.90 -2.32
CA THR A 111 2.32 -19.18 -1.73
C THR A 111 2.40 -20.35 -0.75
N GLU A 112 3.26 -21.33 -1.06
CA GLU A 112 3.69 -22.47 -0.25
C GLU A 112 4.67 -22.06 0.86
#